data_AF-A0A661K8K9-F1
#
_entry.id   AF-A0A661K8K9-F1
#
_cell.length_a   1.000
_cell.length_b   1.000
_cell.length_c   1.000
_cell.angle_alpha   90.00
_cell.angle_beta   90.00
_cell.angle_gamma   90.00
#
_symmetry.space_group_name_H-M   'P 1'
#
loop_
_entity.id
_entity.type
_entity.pdbx_description
1 polymer ?
#
loop_
_entity_poly.entity_id
_entity_poly.type
_entity_poly.pdbx_seq_one_letter_code
_entity_poly.pdbx_strand_id
1 'polypeptide(L)'
;MNQSSSFQQIINLLSNTLEAYTSAFFLKDPHDKKIQALCFHSLGKYFNERFSSPLSESGLVERVIAKRETIRVGILGHYVDIDELPFYEKG
;
A
#
# COMPACT_ATOMS: atom_id res chain seq x y z
N MET A 1 9.20 13.28 -19.85
CA MET A 1 8.61 11.96 -20.18
C MET A 1 7.70 11.56 -19.03
N ASN A 2 6.39 11.40 -19.30
CA ASN A 2 5.34 11.19 -18.30
C ASN A 2 5.43 9.78 -17.68
N GLN A 3 6.36 9.56 -16.74
CA GLN A 3 6.48 8.27 -16.03
C GLN A 3 5.21 7.90 -15.27
N SER A 4 4.43 8.89 -14.82
CA SER A 4 3.12 8.66 -14.19
C SER A 4 2.16 7.88 -15.09
N SER A 5 2.25 8.02 -16.42
CA SER A 5 1.33 7.37 -17.35
C SER A 5 1.55 5.86 -17.47
N SER A 6 2.80 5.38 -17.44
CA SER A 6 3.10 3.95 -17.59
C SER A 6 2.80 3.16 -16.31
N PHE A 7 3.17 3.69 -15.14
CA PHE A 7 2.84 3.03 -13.87
C PHE A 7 1.33 2.99 -13.61
N GLN A 8 0.60 4.05 -14.00
CA GLN A 8 -0.86 4.06 -13.92
C GLN A 8 -1.51 2.96 -14.78
N GLN A 9 -1.00 2.71 -15.99
CA GLN A 9 -1.50 1.62 -16.84
C GLN A 9 -1.29 0.25 -16.19
N ILE A 10 -0.12 0.02 -15.57
CA ILE A 10 0.17 -1.21 -14.83
C ILE A 10 -0.81 -1.37 -13.66
N ILE A 11 -1.03 -0.31 -12.88
CA ILE A 11 -1.97 -0.36 -11.76
C ILE A 11 -3.41 -0.63 -12.20
N ASN A 12 -3.86 -0.02 -13.29
CA ASN A 12 -5.19 -0.31 -13.85
C ASN A 12 -5.31 -1.77 -14.31
N LEU A 13 -4.28 -2.30 -14.97
CA LEU A 13 -4.24 -3.71 -15.40
C LEU A 13 -4.27 -4.66 -14.19
N LEU A 14 -3.49 -4.37 -13.16
CA LEU A 14 -3.46 -5.17 -11.93
C LEU A 14 -4.80 -5.14 -11.21
N SER A 15 -5.43 -3.97 -11.12
CA SER A 15 -6.75 -3.85 -10.50
C SER A 15 -7.80 -4.69 -11.20
N ASN A 16 -7.80 -4.70 -12.53
CA ASN A 16 -8.73 -5.52 -13.31
C ASN A 16 -8.42 -7.02 -13.21
N THR A 17 -7.14 -7.40 -13.34
CA THR A 17 -6.72 -8.81 -13.30
C THR A 17 -6.94 -9.45 -11.94
N LEU A 18 -6.73 -8.70 -10.86
CA LEU A 18 -6.91 -9.17 -9.49
C LEU A 18 -8.32 -8.92 -8.95
N GLU A 19 -9.21 -8.34 -9.77
CA GLU A 19 -10.55 -7.88 -9.36
C GLU A 19 -10.50 -7.03 -8.07
N ALA A 20 -9.43 -6.25 -7.92
CA ALA A 20 -9.16 -5.48 -6.72
C ALA A 20 -9.95 -4.17 -6.72
N TYR A 21 -10.67 -3.91 -5.63
CA TYR A 21 -11.44 -2.67 -5.43
C TYR A 21 -10.55 -1.42 -5.39
N THR A 22 -9.35 -1.55 -4.83
CA THR A 22 -8.32 -0.50 -4.79
C THR A 22 -6.94 -1.13 -5.00
N SER A 23 -6.15 -0.52 -5.87
CA SER A 23 -4.76 -0.88 -6.17
C SER A 23 -3.89 0.37 -6.09
N ALA A 24 -2.68 0.27 -5.55
CA ALA A 24 -1.77 1.41 -5.46
C ALA A 24 -0.31 0.99 -5.62
N PHE A 25 0.50 1.87 -6.20
CA PHE A 25 1.95 1.73 -6.31
C PHE A 25 2.63 2.76 -5.42
N PHE A 26 3.48 2.27 -4.52
CA PHE A 26 4.23 3.10 -3.60
C PHE A 26 5.72 3.10 -3.94
N LEU A 27 6.33 4.27 -3.89
CA LEU A 27 7.77 4.44 -4.03
C LEU A 27 8.34 4.88 -2.67
N LYS A 28 9.39 4.20 -2.23
CA LYS A 28 10.18 4.63 -1.08
C LYS A 28 11.23 5.63 -1.53
N ASP A 29 11.29 6.77 -0.86
CA ASP A 29 12.37 7.73 -1.04
C ASP A 29 13.68 7.16 -0.44
N PRO A 30 14.78 7.06 -1.21
CA PRO A 30 16.05 6.54 -0.74
C PRO A 30 16.70 7.42 0.34
N HIS A 31 16.38 8.70 0.41
CA HIS A 31 16.99 9.66 1.34
C HIS A 31 16.05 10.04 2.48
N ASP A 32 14.78 10.26 2.18
CA ASP A 32 13.87 10.97 3.09
C ASP A 32 13.11 10.04 4.07
N LYS A 33 13.40 8.73 4.05
CA LYS A 33 12.68 7.68 4.80
C LYS A 33 11.15 7.81 4.66
N LYS A 34 10.67 8.39 3.57
CA LYS A 34 9.25 8.55 3.28
C LYS A 34 8.81 7.54 2.25
N ILE A 35 7.51 7.30 2.24
CA ILE A 35 6.84 6.59 1.18
C ILE A 35 5.84 7.52 0.50
N GLN A 36 5.70 7.36 -0.80
CA GLN A 36 4.78 8.14 -1.61
C GLN A 36 4.01 7.21 -2.54
N ALA A 37 2.69 7.41 -2.61
CA ALA A 37 1.90 6.78 -3.67
C ALA A 37 2.19 7.50 -5.00
N LEU A 38 2.72 6.78 -5.98
CA LEU A 38 3.02 7.33 -7.31
C LEU A 38 1.80 7.27 -8.22
N CYS A 39 1.01 6.20 -8.09
CA CYS A 39 -0.23 6.01 -8.82
C CYS A 39 -1.14 5.04 -8.05
N PHE A 40 -2.45 5.16 -8.29
CA PHE A 40 -3.46 4.33 -7.64
C PHE A 40 -4.66 4.20 -8.57
N HIS A 41 -5.46 3.19 -8.32
CA HIS A 41 -6.76 2.97 -8.92
C HIS A 41 -7.70 2.60 -7.78
N SER A 42 -8.81 3.31 -7.63
CA SER A 42 -9.82 2.98 -6.63
C SER A 42 -11.20 3.20 -7.20
N LEU A 43 -12.12 2.29 -6.90
CA LEU A 43 -13.54 2.45 -7.19
C LEU A 43 -14.25 3.31 -6.12
N GLY A 44 -13.55 3.70 -5.05
CA GLY A 44 -14.06 4.55 -3.97
C GLY A 44 -14.08 6.04 -4.32
N LYS A 45 -15.16 6.73 -3.95
CA LYS A 45 -15.39 8.15 -4.26
C LYS A 45 -14.53 9.15 -3.47
N TYR A 46 -13.88 8.71 -2.39
CA TYR A 46 -13.18 9.59 -1.44
C TYR A 46 -11.69 9.30 -1.31
N PHE A 47 -11.10 8.62 -2.29
CA PHE A 47 -9.67 8.34 -2.24
C PHE A 47 -8.88 9.60 -2.59
N ASN A 48 -8.04 10.05 -1.65
CA ASN A 48 -7.21 11.24 -1.85
C ASN A 48 -6.00 10.87 -2.70
N GLU A 49 -5.83 11.55 -3.84
CA GLU A 49 -4.89 11.14 -4.89
C GLU A 49 -3.40 11.31 -4.51
N ARG A 50 -3.13 12.02 -3.40
CA ARG A 50 -1.77 12.30 -2.93
C ARG A 50 -1.58 11.74 -1.54
N PHE A 51 -0.99 10.55 -1.47
CA PHE A 51 -0.53 9.96 -0.22
C PHE A 51 0.99 10.06 -0.10
N SER A 52 1.44 10.65 1.00
CA SER A 52 2.84 10.56 1.43
C SER A 52 2.87 10.46 2.95
N SER A 53 3.73 9.60 3.48
CA SER A 53 3.89 9.37 4.91
C SER A 53 5.33 8.97 5.22
N PRO A 54 5.86 9.25 6.43
CA PRO A 54 7.07 8.60 6.91
C PRO A 54 6.94 7.06 6.84
N LEU A 55 8.01 6.37 6.48
CA LEU A 55 8.04 4.91 6.38
C LEU A 55 7.66 4.28 7.72
N SER A 56 8.14 4.83 8.83
CA SER A 56 7.83 4.37 10.19
C SER A 56 6.35 4.48 10.58
N GLU A 57 5.57 5.27 9.84
CA GLU A 57 4.14 5.48 10.07
C GLU A 57 3.30 4.76 9.00
N SER A 58 3.94 4.02 8.09
CA SER A 58 3.27 3.38 6.94
C SER A 58 2.78 1.96 7.23
N GLY A 59 2.91 1.50 8.48
CA GLY A 59 2.35 0.24 8.97
C GLY A 59 2.75 -0.98 8.16
N LEU A 60 1.78 -1.63 7.50
CA LEU A 60 2.03 -2.82 6.70
C LEU A 60 3.06 -2.60 5.59
N VAL A 61 3.12 -1.38 5.02
CA VAL A 61 4.07 -1.11 3.94
C VAL A 61 5.51 -1.05 4.46
N GLU A 62 5.72 -0.54 5.68
CA GLU A 62 7.01 -0.63 6.37
C GLU A 62 7.44 -2.09 6.52
N ARG A 63 6.52 -2.92 7.02
CA ARG A 63 6.78 -4.34 7.27
C ARG A 63 7.12 -5.11 6.00
N VAL A 64 6.42 -4.85 4.90
CA VAL A 64 6.75 -5.43 3.57
C VAL A 64 8.16 -5.03 3.14
N ILE A 65 8.53 -3.76 3.29
CA ILE A 65 9.86 -3.27 2.90
C ILE A 65 10.96 -3.87 3.78
N ALA A 66 10.70 -3.99 5.09
CA ALA A 66 11.65 -4.55 6.04
C ALA A 66 11.88 -6.05 5.82
N LYS A 67 10.80 -6.84 5.65
CA LYS A 67 10.87 -8.29 5.48
C LYS A 67 11.17 -8.73 4.04
N ARG A 68 10.92 -7.86 3.05
CA ARG A 68 11.02 -8.15 1.61
C ARG A 68 10.13 -9.34 1.18
N GLU A 69 8.98 -9.47 1.82
CA GLU A 69 8.04 -10.57 1.63
C GLU A 69 6.65 -10.03 1.29
N THR A 70 5.88 -10.81 0.53
CA THR A 70 4.48 -10.50 0.25
C THR A 70 3.64 -10.76 1.50
N ILE A 71 2.96 -9.74 2.00
CA ILE A 71 2.03 -9.87 3.13
C ILE A 71 0.61 -9.93 2.59
N ARG A 72 -0.14 -10.95 3.03
CA ARG A 72 -1.58 -11.06 2.78
C ARG A 72 -2.30 -10.91 4.11
N VAL A 73 -3.17 -9.92 4.23
CA VAL A 73 -4.00 -9.73 5.42
C VAL A 73 -5.36 -10.36 5.16
N GLY A 74 -5.66 -11.44 5.88
CA GLY A 74 -7.00 -12.05 5.88
C GLY A 74 -7.93 -11.39 6.88
N ILE A 75 -9.20 -11.81 6.90
CA ILE A 75 -10.16 -11.45 7.95
C ILE A 75 -9.51 -11.70 9.32
N LEU A 76 -9.57 -10.71 10.21
CA LEU A 76 -9.03 -10.76 11.57
C LEU A 76 -9.37 -12.11 12.21
N GLY A 77 -8.35 -12.94 12.43
CA GLY A 77 -8.49 -14.27 13.04
C GLY A 77 -7.83 -15.43 12.30
N HIS A 78 -7.39 -15.29 11.04
CA HIS A 78 -6.83 -16.44 10.33
C HIS A 78 -5.44 -16.32 9.70
N TYR A 79 -4.87 -15.13 9.46
CA TYR A 79 -3.53 -15.04 8.82
C TYR A 79 -2.61 -13.88 9.25
N VAL A 80 -2.89 -13.24 10.39
CA VAL A 80 -1.92 -12.37 11.06
C VAL A 80 -2.13 -12.55 12.56
N ASP A 81 -1.07 -12.88 13.31
CA ASP A 81 -1.11 -12.81 14.77
C ASP A 81 -1.52 -11.38 15.15
N ILE A 82 -2.69 -11.28 15.77
CA ILE A 82 -3.33 -10.00 16.11
C ILE A 82 -2.40 -9.17 17.03
N ASP A 83 -1.53 -9.86 17.78
CA ASP A 83 -0.53 -9.26 18.67
C ASP A 83 0.66 -8.60 17.91
N GLU A 84 0.77 -8.74 16.58
CA GLU A 84 1.84 -8.12 15.77
C GLU A 84 1.39 -6.92 14.91
N LEU A 85 0.15 -6.45 15.05
CA LEU A 85 -0.33 -5.29 14.31
C LEU A 85 -0.23 -4.03 15.19
N PRO A 86 0.64 -3.05 14.86
CA PRO A 86 1.00 -1.94 15.75
C PRO A 86 -0.11 -0.92 16.02
N PHE A 87 -1.31 -1.10 15.45
CA PHE A 87 -2.42 -0.14 15.55
C PHE A 87 -3.69 -0.70 16.19
N TYR A 88 -3.70 -1.96 16.61
CA TYR A 88 -4.82 -2.55 17.33
C TYR A 88 -4.42 -2.82 18.78
N GLU A 89 -4.37 -1.77 19.60
CA GLU A 89 -4.43 -1.97 21.05
C GLU A 89 -5.86 -2.41 21.41
N LYS A 90 -5.97 -3.55 22.10
CA LYS A 90 -7.24 -4.11 22.60
C LYS A 90 -7.96 -3.06 23.46
N GLY A 91 -9.07 -2.53 22.95
CA GLY A 91 -10.14 -1.93 23.75
C GLY A 91 -11.11 -2.99 24.22
#